data_AF-A0AB33J903-F1
#
_entry.id   AF-A0AB33J903-F1
#
_cell.length_a   1.000
_cell.length_b   1.000
_cell.length_c   1.000
_cell.angle_alpha   90.00
_cell.angle_beta   90.00
_cell.angle_gamma   90.00
#
_symmetry.space_group_name_H-M   'P 1'
#
loop_
_entity.id
_entity.type
_entity.pdbx_description
1 polymer ?
#
loop_
_entity_poly.entity_id
_entity_poly.type
_entity_poly.pdbx_seq_one_letter_code
_entity_poly.pdbx_strand_id
1 'polypeptide(L)'
;MKHSNGKIPNFSDSFKVLELPNFLNGMEAYNFPIKYGNLESRSVLEVYRRLQSLYESICSGRFNLCNACKLNFPEYLDSCNTEKAHIWIRTQFTNNAILWYNATFDLLLQVVWFYYELYKKTKKPIELSTSNFEDILKKCKLESIKAIVSKHIGIVDAKLLNKIEDLHNNQHAPISNWANSIKHRSSILYADIKSHNRRYLQVYHYKPGENLLDALKRNADLLYDSNETLKEVQLDDVIDCLITYHKALIKCSKDMVITMFPDKFENM
;
A
#
# COMPACT_ATOMS: atom_id res chain seq x y z
N MET A 1 -4.65 -17.33 11.48
CA MET A 1 -5.16 -15.94 11.35
C MET A 1 -6.61 -15.97 11.81
N LYS A 2 -6.99 -15.10 12.75
CA LYS A 2 -8.39 -14.97 13.18
C LYS A 2 -9.17 -14.38 12.01
N HIS A 3 -10.16 -15.11 11.49
CA HIS A 3 -11.15 -14.57 10.55
C HIS A 3 -11.87 -13.41 11.24
N SER A 4 -11.67 -12.19 10.76
CA SER A 4 -12.47 -11.05 11.17
C SER A 4 -13.87 -11.22 10.57
N ASN A 5 -14.85 -11.50 11.43
CA ASN A 5 -16.28 -11.44 11.12
C ASN A 5 -16.77 -9.99 10.90
N GLY A 6 -15.99 -9.17 10.19
CA GLY A 6 -16.42 -7.85 9.75
C GLY A 6 -17.30 -8.03 8.52
N LYS A 7 -18.60 -7.73 8.63
CA LYS A 7 -19.48 -7.72 7.45
C LYS A 7 -18.96 -6.64 6.49
N ILE A 8 -18.43 -7.05 5.33
CA ILE A 8 -17.99 -6.10 4.28
C ILE A 8 -19.17 -5.17 3.97
N PRO A 9 -18.98 -3.85 4.05
CA PRO A 9 -20.05 -2.90 3.76
C PRO A 9 -20.47 -3.04 2.30
N ASN A 10 -21.75 -2.79 2.00
CA ASN A 10 -22.16 -2.66 0.60
C ASN A 10 -21.52 -1.39 -0.03
N PHE A 11 -21.58 -1.29 -1.36
CA PHE A 11 -21.01 -0.17 -2.12
C PHE A 11 -21.40 1.22 -1.59
N SER A 12 -22.64 1.44 -1.16
CA SER A 12 -23.07 2.76 -0.66
C SER A 12 -22.51 3.04 0.73
N ASP A 13 -22.55 2.04 1.61
CA ASP A 13 -22.06 2.17 2.98
C ASP A 13 -20.54 2.20 3.06
N SER A 14 -19.82 1.63 2.07
CA SER A 14 -18.35 1.67 2.04
C SER A 14 -17.83 3.11 1.96
N PHE A 15 -18.52 4.02 1.25
CA PHE A 15 -18.14 5.44 1.23
C PHE A 15 -18.30 6.13 2.60
N LYS A 16 -19.19 5.63 3.47
CA LYS A 16 -19.38 6.17 4.83
C LYS A 16 -18.33 5.61 5.79
N VAL A 17 -17.98 4.33 5.63
CA VAL A 17 -17.02 3.63 6.50
C VAL A 17 -15.57 4.03 6.19
N LEU A 18 -15.28 4.34 4.93
CA LEU A 18 -13.96 4.77 4.47
C LEU A 18 -13.92 6.30 4.46
N GLU A 19 -13.26 6.89 5.44
CA GLU A 19 -13.17 8.34 5.60
C GLU A 19 -12.31 8.99 4.50
N LEU A 20 -12.72 10.17 4.02
CA LEU A 20 -11.87 11.01 3.17
C LEU A 20 -10.87 11.79 4.04
N PRO A 21 -9.56 11.74 3.75
CA PRO A 21 -8.56 12.45 4.55
C PRO A 21 -8.43 13.92 4.15
N ASN A 22 -9.52 14.70 4.25
CA ASN A 22 -9.51 16.10 3.81
C ASN A 22 -8.42 16.95 4.48
N PHE A 23 -8.01 16.60 5.71
CA PHE A 23 -6.91 17.24 6.43
C PHE A 23 -5.53 17.11 5.73
N LEU A 24 -5.38 16.20 4.76
CA LEU A 24 -4.18 16.01 3.95
C LEU A 24 -4.19 16.77 2.62
N ASN A 25 -5.30 17.41 2.22
CA ASN A 25 -5.47 17.94 0.87
C ASN A 25 -4.44 19.05 0.51
N GLY A 26 -3.76 19.63 1.51
CA GLY A 26 -2.60 20.51 1.32
C GLY A 26 -2.91 21.82 0.59
N MET A 27 -4.20 22.16 0.41
CA MET A 27 -4.63 23.30 -0.40
C MET A 27 -4.19 24.65 0.18
N GLU A 28 -3.79 24.70 1.46
CA GLU A 28 -3.28 25.91 2.09
C GLU A 28 -1.93 26.35 1.50
N ALA A 29 -1.20 25.41 0.88
CA ALA A 29 0.07 25.67 0.21
C ALA A 29 -0.06 26.57 -1.03
N TYR A 30 -1.24 26.69 -1.64
CA TYR A 30 -1.44 27.58 -2.78
C TYR A 30 -1.15 29.06 -2.46
N ASN A 31 -1.22 29.44 -1.18
CA ASN A 31 -0.92 30.80 -0.72
C ASN A 31 0.57 31.00 -0.33
N PHE A 32 1.38 29.94 -0.25
CA PHE A 32 2.78 30.01 0.15
C PHE A 32 3.71 30.69 -0.87
N PRO A 33 3.60 30.44 -2.19
CA PRO A 33 4.47 31.05 -3.20
C PRO A 33 4.40 32.59 -3.23
N ILE A 34 3.30 33.17 -2.76
CA ILE A 34 3.07 34.63 -2.77
C ILE A 34 3.79 35.31 -1.60
N LYS A 35 4.13 34.58 -0.52
CA LYS A 35 4.68 35.18 0.72
C LYS A 35 6.17 34.95 0.98
N TYR A 36 6.81 33.89 0.45
CA TYR A 36 8.16 33.50 0.88
C TYR A 36 9.06 33.03 -0.29
N GLY A 37 9.84 33.96 -0.87
CA GLY A 37 10.80 33.72 -1.95
C GLY A 37 12.18 33.19 -1.53
N ASN A 38 12.29 32.55 -0.37
CA ASN A 38 13.54 32.11 0.27
C ASN A 38 13.70 30.58 0.32
N LEU A 39 14.93 30.06 0.40
CA LEU A 39 15.28 28.63 0.35
C LEU A 39 14.55 27.74 1.38
N GLU A 40 14.19 28.28 2.55
CA GLU A 40 13.38 27.61 3.57
C GLU A 40 11.96 27.24 3.08
N SER A 41 11.46 27.91 2.04
CA SER A 41 10.17 27.57 1.44
C SER A 41 10.19 26.23 0.70
N ARG A 42 11.36 25.71 0.29
CA ARG A 42 11.44 24.50 -0.56
C ARG A 42 11.07 23.23 0.19
N SER A 43 11.61 23.02 1.39
CA SER A 43 11.29 21.83 2.19
C SER A 43 9.83 21.87 2.63
N VAL A 44 9.34 23.03 3.06
CA VAL A 44 7.92 23.25 3.39
C VAL A 44 7.01 22.94 2.20
N LEU A 45 7.31 23.46 1.00
CA LEU A 45 6.55 23.17 -0.21
C LEU A 45 6.56 21.67 -0.55
N GLU A 46 7.70 20.99 -0.44
CA GLU A 46 7.76 19.55 -0.68
C GLU A 46 6.95 18.75 0.35
N VAL A 47 6.88 19.17 1.62
CA VAL A 47 5.99 18.54 2.60
C VAL A 47 4.53 18.64 2.16
N TYR A 48 4.08 19.83 1.75
CA TYR A 48 2.70 20.00 1.27
C TYR A 48 2.41 19.21 0.00
N ARG A 49 3.33 19.18 -0.96
CA ARG A 49 3.20 18.32 -2.15
C ARG A 49 3.07 16.86 -1.77
N ARG A 50 3.80 16.38 -0.75
CA ARG A 50 3.70 14.99 -0.27
C ARG A 50 2.42 14.71 0.51
N LEU A 51 1.91 15.67 1.27
CA LEU A 51 0.58 15.57 1.87
C LEU A 51 -0.49 15.43 0.79
N GLN A 52 -0.42 16.23 -0.28
CA GLN A 52 -1.33 16.15 -1.42
C GLN A 52 -1.20 14.82 -2.16
N SER A 53 0.02 14.34 -2.46
CA SER A 53 0.21 13.03 -3.09
C SER A 53 -0.33 11.88 -2.22
N LEU A 54 -0.17 11.99 -0.90
CA LEU A 54 -0.74 11.02 0.05
C LEU A 54 -2.28 11.07 0.03
N TYR A 55 -2.88 12.28 0.04
CA TYR A 55 -4.32 12.48 -0.11
C TYR A 55 -4.86 11.83 -1.39
N GLU A 56 -4.27 12.14 -2.54
CA GLU A 56 -4.70 11.63 -3.85
C GLU A 56 -4.59 10.10 -3.95
N SER A 57 -3.52 9.55 -3.37
CA SER A 57 -3.30 8.09 -3.34
C SER A 57 -4.31 7.39 -2.43
N ILE A 58 -4.64 7.97 -1.26
CA ILE A 58 -5.69 7.44 -0.39
C ILE A 58 -7.06 7.53 -1.07
N CYS A 59 -7.37 8.63 -1.74
CA CYS A 59 -8.62 8.80 -2.49
C CYS A 59 -8.75 7.76 -3.61
N SER A 60 -7.65 7.52 -4.35
CA SER A 60 -7.61 6.51 -5.41
C SER A 60 -7.77 5.09 -4.87
N GLY A 61 -7.06 4.75 -3.78
CA GLY A 61 -7.21 3.46 -3.09
C GLY A 61 -8.63 3.25 -2.57
N ARG A 62 -9.20 4.28 -1.92
CA ARG A 62 -10.57 4.29 -1.40
C ARG A 62 -11.61 4.09 -2.51
N PHE A 63 -11.51 4.81 -3.60
CA PHE A 63 -12.43 4.67 -4.73
C PHE A 63 -12.44 3.24 -5.27
N ASN A 64 -11.25 2.65 -5.47
CA ASN A 64 -11.14 1.28 -5.93
C ASN A 64 -11.69 0.28 -4.89
N LEU A 65 -11.41 0.49 -3.60
CA LEU A 65 -11.93 -0.36 -2.53
C LEU A 65 -13.46 -0.30 -2.41
N CYS A 66 -14.06 0.89 -2.53
CA CYS A 66 -15.53 1.01 -2.59
C CYS A 66 -16.10 0.20 -3.76
N ASN A 67 -15.51 0.32 -4.96
CA ASN A 67 -15.95 -0.46 -6.12
C ASN A 67 -15.77 -1.97 -5.91
N ALA A 68 -14.71 -2.41 -5.23
CA ALA A 68 -14.53 -3.83 -4.89
C ALA A 68 -15.64 -4.38 -3.96
N CYS A 69 -16.27 -3.52 -3.16
CA CYS A 69 -17.42 -3.85 -2.31
C CYS A 69 -18.75 -3.98 -3.09
N LYS A 70 -18.76 -3.62 -4.38
CA LYS A 70 -19.94 -3.79 -5.24
C LYS A 70 -20.04 -5.26 -5.69
N LEU A 71 -21.21 -5.88 -5.50
CA LEU A 71 -21.42 -7.27 -5.87
C LEU A 71 -21.66 -7.46 -7.38
N ASN A 72 -22.45 -6.56 -7.99
CA ASN A 72 -22.86 -6.65 -9.39
C ASN A 72 -22.43 -5.40 -10.15
N PHE A 73 -22.10 -5.57 -11.43
CA PHE A 73 -21.61 -4.51 -12.33
C PHE A 73 -22.42 -4.47 -13.63
N PRO A 74 -23.72 -4.12 -13.56
CA PRO A 74 -24.58 -4.06 -14.74
C PRO A 74 -24.12 -3.02 -15.77
N GLU A 75 -23.32 -2.04 -15.37
CA GLU A 75 -22.72 -1.05 -16.28
C GLU A 75 -21.65 -1.62 -17.23
N TYR A 76 -21.10 -2.80 -16.91
CA TYR A 76 -20.07 -3.46 -17.71
C TYR A 76 -20.53 -4.80 -18.29
N LEU A 77 -21.57 -5.40 -17.70
CA LEU A 77 -21.98 -6.76 -17.98
C LEU A 77 -23.49 -6.82 -18.19
N ASP A 78 -23.91 -7.37 -19.33
CA ASP A 78 -25.29 -7.76 -19.60
C ASP A 78 -25.77 -8.88 -18.66
N SER A 79 -27.09 -9.02 -18.55
CA SER A 79 -27.77 -10.01 -17.69
C SER A 79 -27.45 -11.48 -18.01
N CYS A 80 -26.87 -11.77 -19.17
CA CYS A 80 -26.42 -13.10 -19.57
C CYS A 80 -25.03 -13.48 -19.01
N ASN A 81 -24.32 -12.55 -18.36
CA ASN A 81 -22.99 -12.82 -17.83
C ASN A 81 -23.01 -13.66 -16.55
N THR A 82 -21.99 -14.51 -16.41
CA THR A 82 -21.86 -15.39 -15.23
C THR A 82 -21.41 -14.61 -14.00
N GLU A 83 -21.78 -15.08 -12.81
CA GLU A 83 -21.32 -14.57 -11.51
C GLU A 83 -19.78 -14.39 -11.47
N LYS A 84 -19.03 -15.29 -12.11
CA LYS A 84 -17.57 -15.21 -12.22
C LYS A 84 -17.07 -13.94 -12.91
N ALA A 85 -17.82 -13.37 -13.85
CA ALA A 85 -17.44 -12.12 -14.51
C ALA A 85 -17.52 -10.94 -13.54
N HIS A 86 -18.57 -10.88 -12.71
CA HIS A 86 -18.67 -9.87 -11.65
C HIS A 86 -17.54 -10.01 -10.63
N ILE A 87 -17.26 -11.23 -10.17
CA ILE A 87 -16.16 -11.48 -9.25
C ILE A 87 -14.82 -11.08 -9.90
N TRP A 88 -14.60 -11.40 -11.17
CA TRP A 88 -13.38 -10.99 -11.87
C TRP A 88 -13.21 -9.48 -11.89
N ILE A 89 -14.26 -8.69 -12.16
CA ILE A 89 -14.21 -7.22 -12.07
C ILE A 89 -13.85 -6.76 -10.66
N ARG A 90 -14.45 -7.37 -9.61
CA ARG A 90 -14.09 -7.08 -8.21
C ARG A 90 -12.60 -7.32 -7.93
N THR A 91 -12.01 -8.36 -8.52
CA THR A 91 -10.56 -8.61 -8.38
C THR A 91 -9.71 -7.50 -8.98
N GLN A 92 -10.14 -6.89 -10.10
CA GLN A 92 -9.43 -5.78 -10.72
C GLN A 92 -9.44 -4.53 -9.82
N PHE A 93 -10.61 -4.17 -9.30
CA PHE A 93 -10.72 -3.07 -8.33
C PHE A 93 -9.92 -3.34 -7.05
N THR A 94 -9.94 -4.58 -6.56
CA THR A 94 -9.15 -4.97 -5.37
C THR A 94 -7.64 -4.86 -5.65
N ASN A 95 -7.16 -5.35 -6.78
CA ASN A 95 -5.75 -5.24 -7.18
C ASN A 95 -5.31 -3.77 -7.30
N ASN A 96 -6.15 -2.92 -7.88
CA ASN A 96 -5.87 -1.48 -7.97
C ASN A 96 -5.83 -0.83 -6.59
N ALA A 97 -6.77 -1.16 -5.70
CA ALA A 97 -6.76 -0.67 -4.32
C ALA A 97 -5.46 -1.07 -3.60
N ILE A 98 -5.00 -2.32 -3.76
CA ILE A 98 -3.73 -2.81 -3.19
C ILE A 98 -2.54 -1.97 -3.66
N LEU A 99 -2.44 -1.68 -4.96
CA LEU A 99 -1.32 -0.92 -5.50
C LEU A 99 -1.31 0.52 -4.97
N TRP A 100 -2.46 1.19 -4.94
CA TRP A 100 -2.59 2.53 -4.37
C TRP A 100 -2.26 2.55 -2.88
N TYR A 101 -2.85 1.64 -2.09
CA TYR A 101 -2.58 1.55 -0.65
C TYR A 101 -1.15 1.10 -0.31
N ASN A 102 -0.49 0.33 -1.18
CA ASN A 102 0.92 0.04 -1.00
C ASN A 102 1.76 1.31 -1.12
N ALA A 103 1.46 2.17 -2.10
CA ALA A 103 2.18 3.43 -2.32
C ALA A 103 1.94 4.46 -1.21
N THR A 104 0.79 4.45 -0.52
CA THR A 104 0.49 5.42 0.54
C THR A 104 1.47 5.33 1.71
N PHE A 105 2.02 4.15 2.02
CA PHE A 105 2.98 4.02 3.12
C PHE A 105 4.31 4.74 2.80
N ASP A 106 4.83 4.57 1.57
CA ASP A 106 6.03 5.29 1.14
C ASP A 106 5.80 6.80 1.14
N LEU A 107 4.62 7.26 0.71
CA LEU A 107 4.23 8.67 0.74
C LEU A 107 4.10 9.21 2.17
N LEU A 108 3.53 8.44 3.10
CA LEU A 108 3.49 8.78 4.53
C LEU A 108 4.91 8.99 5.09
N LEU A 109 5.83 8.06 4.79
CA LEU A 109 7.23 8.21 5.18
C LEU A 109 7.88 9.45 4.56
N GLN A 110 7.58 9.75 3.29
CA GLN A 110 8.10 10.94 2.61
C GLN A 110 7.64 12.23 3.29
N VAL A 111 6.40 12.32 3.77
CA VAL A 111 5.94 13.50 4.53
C VAL A 111 6.83 13.73 5.76
N VAL A 112 7.04 12.69 6.57
CA VAL A 112 7.91 12.75 7.76
C VAL A 112 9.36 13.08 7.38
N TRP A 113 9.86 12.43 6.32
CA TRP A 113 11.22 12.57 5.82
C TRP A 113 11.57 14.00 5.42
N PHE A 114 10.65 14.68 4.71
CA PHE A 114 10.84 16.06 4.28
C PHE A 114 10.60 17.05 5.41
N TYR A 115 9.60 16.82 6.28
CA TYR A 115 9.28 17.76 7.35
C TYR A 115 10.42 17.93 8.35
N TYR A 116 11.04 16.82 8.76
CA TYR A 116 12.20 16.85 9.66
C TYR A 116 13.54 16.96 8.93
N GLU A 117 13.51 17.18 7.60
CA GLU A 117 14.68 17.25 6.72
C GLU A 117 15.68 16.09 6.94
N LEU A 118 15.18 14.88 7.16
CA LEU A 118 16.00 13.73 7.59
C LEU A 118 17.09 13.36 6.57
N TYR A 119 16.90 13.71 5.30
CA TYR A 119 17.91 13.55 4.25
C TYR A 119 19.22 14.32 4.54
N LYS A 120 19.16 15.45 5.27
CA LYS A 120 20.33 16.21 5.74
C LYS A 120 21.05 15.54 6.92
N LYS A 121 20.40 14.57 7.59
CA LYS A 121 20.94 13.84 8.74
C LYS A 121 21.45 12.44 8.39
N THR A 122 21.46 12.08 7.10
CA THR A 122 22.07 10.83 6.64
C THR A 122 23.60 10.89 6.73
N LYS A 123 24.29 9.74 6.66
CA LYS A 123 25.77 9.67 6.66
C LYS A 123 26.43 10.55 5.57
N LYS A 124 25.73 10.74 4.45
CA LYS A 124 26.11 11.63 3.36
C LYS A 124 24.95 12.61 3.16
N PRO A 125 24.92 13.74 3.91
CA PRO A 125 23.89 14.76 3.80
C PRO A 125 23.67 15.14 2.35
N ILE A 126 22.41 15.30 1.96
CA ILE A 126 22.02 15.75 0.63
C ILE A 126 21.33 17.10 0.78
N GLU A 127 21.65 18.06 -0.09
CA GLU A 127 20.88 19.30 -0.21
C GLU A 127 19.73 19.11 -1.19
N LEU A 128 18.58 19.71 -0.87
CA LEU A 128 17.38 19.63 -1.70
C LEU A 128 17.58 20.44 -2.99
N SER A 129 17.71 19.73 -4.10
CA SER A 129 17.79 20.25 -5.45
C SER A 129 17.08 19.32 -6.42
N THR A 130 16.73 19.84 -7.61
CA THR A 130 16.16 19.03 -8.69
C THR A 130 17.07 17.84 -9.05
N SER A 131 18.39 18.04 -9.04
CA SER A 131 19.35 16.98 -9.41
C SER A 131 19.41 15.83 -8.39
N ASN A 132 19.16 16.12 -7.12
CA ASN A 132 19.34 15.15 -6.04
C ASN A 132 18.01 14.58 -5.50
N PHE A 133 16.88 15.03 -6.04
CA PHE A 133 15.56 14.70 -5.52
C PHE A 133 15.27 13.20 -5.51
N GLU A 134 15.54 12.51 -6.62
CA GLU A 134 15.36 11.06 -6.72
C GLU A 134 16.23 10.30 -5.70
N ASP A 135 17.43 10.79 -5.42
CA ASP A 135 18.31 10.18 -4.43
C ASP A 135 17.84 10.44 -3.00
N ILE A 136 17.22 11.59 -2.74
CA ILE A 136 16.52 11.87 -1.48
C ILE A 136 15.37 10.86 -1.28
N LEU A 137 14.56 10.62 -2.32
CA LEU A 137 13.44 9.67 -2.26
C LEU A 137 13.91 8.23 -2.07
N LYS A 138 14.92 7.78 -2.82
CA LYS A 138 15.49 6.41 -2.69
C LYS A 138 15.99 6.09 -1.28
N LYS A 139 16.47 7.10 -0.55
CA LYS A 139 16.94 6.94 0.83
C LYS A 139 15.81 6.95 1.87
N CYS A 140 14.64 7.46 1.52
CA CYS A 140 13.46 7.45 2.39
C CYS A 140 12.95 6.02 2.56
N LYS A 141 13.32 5.40 3.69
CA LYS A 141 12.87 4.06 4.10
C LYS A 141 12.64 4.09 5.61
N LEU A 142 11.72 3.26 6.10
CA LEU A 142 11.45 3.16 7.53
C LEU A 142 12.74 2.90 8.33
N GLU A 143 13.57 1.95 7.88
CA GLU A 143 14.86 1.65 8.49
C GLU A 143 15.84 2.84 8.49
N SER A 144 15.84 3.63 7.41
CA SER A 144 16.65 4.85 7.36
C SER A 144 16.18 5.88 8.39
N ILE A 145 14.87 6.06 8.53
CA ILE A 145 14.26 6.96 9.52
C ILE A 145 14.64 6.51 10.93
N LYS A 146 14.43 5.23 11.24
CA LYS A 146 14.77 4.63 12.54
C LYS A 146 16.23 4.83 12.91
N ALA A 147 17.14 4.56 11.96
CA ALA A 147 18.58 4.71 12.17
C ALA A 147 19.02 6.18 12.38
N ILE A 148 18.27 7.15 11.86
CA ILE A 148 18.52 8.58 12.08
C ILE A 148 17.97 9.00 13.44
N VAL A 149 16.72 8.64 13.75
CA VAL A 149 16.06 8.99 15.02
C VAL A 149 16.82 8.40 16.22
N SER A 150 17.37 7.18 16.09
CA SER A 150 18.19 6.57 17.14
C SER A 150 19.49 7.33 17.43
N LYS A 151 20.00 8.10 16.46
CA LYS A 151 21.23 8.91 16.60
C LYS A 151 20.95 10.36 16.98
N HIS A 152 19.74 10.83 16.69
CA HIS A 152 19.30 12.20 16.91
C HIS A 152 18.02 12.17 17.76
N ILE A 153 18.20 11.85 19.05
CA ILE A 153 17.08 11.71 20.00
C ILE A 153 16.24 12.99 20.00
N GLY A 154 14.92 12.83 19.90
CA GLY A 154 13.96 13.93 19.92
C GLY A 154 13.73 14.62 18.57
N ILE A 155 14.37 14.19 17.48
CA ILE A 155 14.15 14.78 16.15
C ILE A 155 12.73 14.48 15.61
N VAL A 156 12.24 13.27 15.83
CA VAL A 156 10.87 12.85 15.54
C VAL A 156 10.21 12.44 16.84
N ASP A 157 8.93 12.79 17.03
CA ASP A 157 8.15 12.34 18.18
C ASP A 157 8.12 10.80 18.24
N ALA A 158 8.47 10.25 19.41
CA ALA A 158 8.57 8.80 19.60
C ALA A 158 7.22 8.11 19.47
N LYS A 159 6.11 8.75 19.87
CA LYS A 159 4.76 8.17 19.73
C LYS A 159 4.37 8.12 18.26
N LEU A 160 4.70 9.14 17.48
CA LEU A 160 4.49 9.14 16.03
C LEU A 160 5.28 8.02 15.35
N LEU A 161 6.57 7.87 15.67
CA LEU A 161 7.39 6.80 15.09
C LEU A 161 6.82 5.41 15.43
N ASN A 162 6.44 5.17 16.68
CA ASN A 162 5.83 3.90 17.09
C ASN A 162 4.54 3.59 16.31
N LYS A 163 3.68 4.59 16.07
CA LYS A 163 2.46 4.42 15.27
C LYS A 163 2.76 4.06 13.81
N ILE A 164 3.80 4.64 13.23
CA ILE A 164 4.24 4.31 11.86
C ILE A 164 4.79 2.88 11.80
N GLU A 165 5.58 2.47 12.80
CA GLU A 165 6.08 1.11 12.91
C GLU A 165 4.95 0.09 13.09
N ASP A 166 3.98 0.39 13.94
CA ASP A 166 2.79 -0.44 14.14
C ASP A 166 1.96 -0.58 12.85
N LEU A 167 1.79 0.51 12.11
CA LEU A 167 1.12 0.49 10.81
C LEU A 167 1.87 -0.42 9.82
N HIS A 168 3.20 -0.30 9.75
CA HIS A 168 4.05 -1.10 8.88
C HIS A 168 3.92 -2.60 9.20
N ASN A 169 4.18 -2.95 10.46
CA ASN A 169 4.32 -4.34 10.89
C ASN A 169 2.99 -5.08 10.94
N ASN A 170 1.92 -4.41 11.37
CA ASN A 170 0.64 -5.07 11.64
C ASN A 170 -0.36 -4.96 10.50
N GLN A 171 -0.27 -3.95 9.63
CA GLN A 171 -1.31 -3.67 8.63
C GLN A 171 -0.77 -3.55 7.20
N HIS A 172 0.41 -2.95 6.98
CA HIS A 172 0.95 -2.74 5.63
C HIS A 172 1.63 -3.99 5.04
N ALA A 173 2.30 -4.79 5.87
CA ALA A 173 3.01 -5.99 5.43
C ALA A 173 2.23 -6.93 4.47
N PRO A 174 0.96 -7.32 4.73
CA PRO A 174 0.20 -8.13 3.78
C PRO A 174 -0.05 -7.41 2.44
N ILE A 175 -0.35 -6.12 2.48
CA ILE A 175 -0.59 -5.28 1.28
C ILE A 175 0.68 -5.19 0.43
N SER A 176 1.85 -5.02 1.06
CA SER A 176 3.12 -4.99 0.34
C SER A 176 3.42 -6.31 -0.37
N ASN A 177 3.17 -7.44 0.29
CA ASN A 177 3.33 -8.76 -0.30
C ASN A 177 2.40 -8.98 -1.51
N TRP A 178 1.15 -8.54 -1.39
CA TRP A 178 0.18 -8.57 -2.47
C TRP A 178 0.55 -7.65 -3.64
N ALA A 179 0.97 -6.42 -3.36
CA ALA A 179 1.43 -5.48 -4.39
C ALA A 179 2.65 -6.02 -5.14
N ASN A 180 3.61 -6.63 -4.45
CA ASN A 180 4.73 -7.31 -5.09
C ASN A 180 4.28 -8.48 -5.96
N SER A 181 3.31 -9.28 -5.49
CA SER A 181 2.72 -10.35 -6.30
C SER A 181 2.07 -9.81 -7.57
N ILE A 182 1.30 -8.72 -7.48
CA ILE A 182 0.69 -8.06 -8.64
C ILE A 182 1.76 -7.54 -9.60
N LYS A 183 2.80 -6.84 -9.11
CA LYS A 183 3.87 -6.28 -9.96
C LYS A 183 4.67 -7.34 -10.71
N HIS A 184 4.95 -8.48 -10.07
CA HIS A 184 5.84 -9.50 -10.64
C HIS A 184 5.10 -10.67 -11.31
N ARG A 185 3.82 -10.88 -11.00
CA ARG A 185 3.02 -12.01 -11.50
C ARG A 185 1.69 -11.57 -12.13
N SER A 186 1.49 -10.26 -12.28
CA SER A 186 0.29 -9.61 -12.84
C SER A 186 -1.03 -9.87 -12.09
N SER A 187 -1.03 -10.67 -11.02
CA SER A 187 -2.23 -10.97 -10.25
C SER A 187 -1.92 -11.60 -8.89
N ILE A 188 -2.94 -11.61 -8.04
CA ILE A 188 -3.04 -12.48 -6.86
C ILE A 188 -3.94 -13.66 -7.25
N LEU A 189 -3.66 -14.84 -6.71
CA LEU A 189 -4.54 -15.99 -6.89
C LEU A 189 -5.71 -15.88 -5.91
N TYR A 190 -6.85 -15.40 -6.41
CA TYR A 190 -8.11 -15.41 -5.67
C TYR A 190 -8.81 -16.76 -5.86
N ALA A 191 -9.25 -17.36 -4.75
CA ALA A 191 -9.99 -18.62 -4.75
C ALA A 191 -11.29 -18.53 -5.58
N ASP A 192 -11.94 -17.37 -5.48
CA ASP A 192 -13.27 -17.08 -6.05
C ASP A 192 -13.33 -17.16 -7.58
N ILE A 193 -12.20 -16.93 -8.27
CA ILE A 193 -12.10 -16.94 -9.74
C ILE A 193 -11.14 -18.01 -10.27
N LYS A 194 -10.80 -19.00 -9.43
CA LYS A 194 -9.85 -20.05 -9.83
C LYS A 194 -10.41 -20.83 -11.03
N SER A 195 -9.74 -20.65 -12.17
CA SER A 195 -9.94 -21.45 -13.36
C SER A 195 -9.12 -22.73 -13.25
N HIS A 196 -9.72 -23.86 -13.62
CA HIS A 196 -9.06 -25.16 -13.70
C HIS A 196 -7.97 -25.23 -14.79
N ASN A 197 -7.85 -24.19 -15.65
CA ASN A 197 -6.97 -24.19 -16.82
C ASN A 197 -5.62 -23.48 -16.60
N ARG A 198 -5.19 -23.24 -15.36
CA ARG A 198 -3.83 -22.74 -15.12
C ARG A 198 -2.82 -23.84 -15.42
N ARG A 199 -1.79 -23.51 -16.19
CA ARG A 199 -0.68 -24.43 -16.46
C ARG A 199 0.28 -24.38 -15.28
N TYR A 200 0.47 -25.53 -14.65
CA TYR A 200 1.45 -25.72 -13.59
C TYR A 200 2.61 -26.55 -14.11
N LEU A 201 3.82 -26.15 -13.74
CA LEU A 201 5.05 -26.87 -13.97
C LEU A 201 5.52 -27.50 -12.66
N GLN A 202 5.78 -28.79 -12.69
CA GLN A 202 6.51 -29.51 -11.66
C GLN A 202 7.79 -30.07 -12.27
N VAL A 203 8.89 -29.94 -11.56
CA VAL A 203 10.21 -30.46 -11.96
C VAL A 203 10.66 -31.45 -10.91
N TYR A 204 10.92 -32.67 -11.35
CA TYR A 204 11.42 -33.76 -10.51
C TYR A 204 12.90 -34.01 -10.80
N HIS A 205 13.62 -34.59 -9.86
CA HIS A 205 14.97 -35.09 -10.11
C HIS A 205 14.92 -36.33 -11.02
N TYR A 206 15.69 -36.37 -12.11
CA TYR A 206 15.76 -37.50 -13.06
C TYR A 206 17.11 -38.21 -13.01
N LYS A 207 17.11 -39.54 -13.11
CA LYS A 207 18.33 -40.32 -13.40
C LYS A 207 18.60 -40.37 -14.91
N PRO A 208 19.84 -40.62 -15.36
CA PRO A 208 20.15 -40.76 -16.78
C PRO A 208 19.29 -41.83 -17.46
N GLY A 209 18.60 -41.46 -18.55
CA GLY A 209 17.71 -42.34 -19.31
C GLY A 209 16.31 -42.55 -18.70
N GLU A 210 16.01 -41.91 -17.56
CA GLU A 210 14.71 -42.02 -16.87
C GLU A 210 13.66 -41.08 -17.47
N ASN A 211 12.41 -41.55 -17.61
CA ASN A 211 11.26 -40.70 -17.99
C ASN A 211 10.41 -40.32 -16.77
N LEU A 212 9.40 -39.45 -16.96
CA LEU A 212 8.58 -38.93 -15.86
C LEU A 212 7.87 -40.05 -15.09
N LEU A 213 7.35 -41.05 -15.79
CA LEU A 213 6.61 -42.14 -15.16
C LEU A 213 7.51 -42.97 -14.24
N ASP A 214 8.75 -43.22 -14.67
CA ASP A 214 9.74 -43.94 -13.88
C ASP A 214 10.17 -43.13 -12.65
N ALA A 215 10.41 -41.82 -12.82
CA ALA A 215 10.71 -40.90 -11.73
C ALA A 215 9.56 -40.86 -10.69
N LEU A 216 8.30 -40.79 -11.12
CA LEU A 216 7.14 -40.80 -10.22
C LEU A 216 6.99 -42.13 -9.48
N LYS A 217 7.18 -43.28 -10.15
CA LYS A 217 7.09 -44.61 -9.52
C LYS A 217 8.09 -44.82 -8.39
N ARG A 218 9.29 -44.23 -8.50
CA ARG A 218 10.29 -44.29 -7.43
C ARG A 218 10.14 -43.20 -6.37
N ASN A 219 9.07 -42.40 -6.42
CA ASN A 219 8.88 -41.20 -5.59
C ASN A 219 10.08 -40.24 -5.68
N ALA A 220 10.46 -39.86 -6.90
CA ALA A 220 11.55 -38.91 -7.11
C ALA A 220 11.31 -37.59 -6.37
N ASP A 221 12.40 -37.01 -5.86
CA ASP A 221 12.37 -35.72 -5.20
C ASP A 221 11.83 -34.64 -6.15
N LEU A 222 10.80 -33.93 -5.68
CA LEU A 222 10.26 -32.75 -6.32
C LEU A 222 11.22 -31.59 -6.08
N LEU A 223 11.81 -31.07 -7.15
CA LEU A 223 12.77 -29.96 -7.11
C LEU A 223 12.07 -28.61 -7.19
N TYR A 224 10.95 -28.53 -7.90
CA TYR A 224 10.19 -27.30 -8.08
C TYR A 224 8.73 -27.60 -8.38
N ASP A 225 7.82 -26.88 -7.70
CA ASP A 225 6.41 -26.83 -8.04
C ASP A 225 5.95 -25.38 -8.15
N SER A 226 5.65 -24.97 -9.38
CA SER A 226 5.11 -23.63 -9.65
C SER A 226 3.80 -23.33 -8.92
N ASN A 227 3.00 -24.35 -8.58
CA ASN A 227 1.75 -24.18 -7.85
C ASN A 227 2.00 -23.79 -6.39
N GLU A 228 3.00 -24.39 -5.74
CA GLU A 228 3.37 -24.04 -4.36
C GLU A 228 3.88 -22.60 -4.23
N THR A 229 4.36 -22.02 -5.33
CA THR A 229 4.76 -20.60 -5.34
C THR A 229 3.57 -19.65 -5.24
N LEU A 230 2.33 -20.11 -5.46
CA LEU A 230 1.12 -19.31 -5.45
C LEU A 230 0.38 -19.47 -4.11
N LYS A 231 0.26 -18.38 -3.36
CA LYS A 231 -0.63 -18.33 -2.19
C LYS A 231 -2.03 -17.94 -2.65
N GLU A 232 -2.97 -18.84 -2.43
CA GLU A 232 -4.39 -18.59 -2.65
C GLU A 232 -4.97 -17.78 -1.48
N VAL A 233 -5.79 -16.79 -1.80
CA VAL A 233 -6.47 -15.94 -0.82
C VAL A 233 -7.94 -15.78 -1.20
N GLN A 234 -8.81 -15.58 -0.20
CA GLN A 234 -10.20 -15.21 -0.45
C GLN A 234 -10.29 -13.72 -0.78
N LEU A 235 -11.06 -13.37 -1.81
CA LEU A 235 -11.23 -11.96 -2.22
C LEU A 235 -11.77 -11.10 -1.07
N ASP A 236 -12.75 -11.60 -0.35
CA ASP A 236 -13.40 -10.87 0.74
C ASP A 236 -12.46 -10.66 1.94
N ASP A 237 -11.59 -11.63 2.26
CA ASP A 237 -10.55 -11.47 3.29
C ASP A 237 -9.57 -10.34 2.92
N VAL A 238 -9.22 -10.24 1.63
CA VAL A 238 -8.35 -9.15 1.13
C VAL A 238 -9.06 -7.80 1.25
N ILE A 239 -10.34 -7.72 0.87
CA ILE A 239 -11.13 -6.49 0.99
C ILE A 239 -11.24 -6.04 2.46
N ASP A 240 -11.54 -6.94 3.39
CA ASP A 240 -11.62 -6.61 4.82
C ASP A 240 -10.26 -6.13 5.39
N CYS A 241 -9.17 -6.77 4.96
CA CYS A 241 -7.81 -6.32 5.29
C CYS A 241 -7.55 -4.89 4.79
N LEU A 242 -7.95 -4.56 3.56
CA LEU A 242 -7.77 -3.21 3.00
C LEU A 242 -8.64 -2.16 3.73
N ILE A 243 -9.86 -2.51 4.15
CA ILE A 243 -10.71 -1.65 4.98
C ILE A 243 -10.02 -1.35 6.32
N THR A 244 -9.47 -2.39 6.95
CA THR A 244 -8.74 -2.26 8.23
C THR A 244 -7.51 -1.39 8.07
N TYR A 245 -6.72 -1.60 7.01
CA TYR A 245 -5.56 -0.78 6.70
C TYR A 245 -5.95 0.68 6.42
N HIS A 246 -7.02 0.93 5.65
CA HIS A 246 -7.47 2.29 5.38
C HIS A 246 -7.76 3.04 6.69
N LYS A 247 -8.51 2.44 7.62
CA LYS A 247 -8.81 3.06 8.93
C LYS A 247 -7.54 3.32 9.73
N ALA A 248 -6.61 2.36 9.76
CA ALA A 248 -5.33 2.50 10.45
C ALA A 248 -4.46 3.61 9.84
N LEU A 249 -4.40 3.68 8.51
CA LEU A 249 -3.69 4.70 7.76
C LEU A 249 -4.27 6.08 8.01
N ILE A 250 -5.59 6.26 7.97
CA ILE A 250 -6.24 7.55 8.26
C ILE A 250 -5.89 8.00 9.67
N LYS A 251 -5.98 7.10 10.67
CA LYS A 251 -5.62 7.40 12.05
C LYS A 251 -4.15 7.82 12.18
N CYS A 252 -3.23 7.04 11.59
CA CYS A 252 -1.80 7.35 11.60
C CYS A 252 -1.50 8.68 10.92
N SER A 253 -2.14 8.98 9.79
CA SER A 253 -1.99 10.24 9.06
C SER A 253 -2.54 11.43 9.87
N LYS A 254 -3.67 11.27 10.57
CA LYS A 254 -4.19 12.32 11.47
C LYS A 254 -3.19 12.62 12.58
N ASP A 255 -2.71 11.57 13.25
CA ASP A 255 -1.72 11.69 14.32
C ASP A 255 -0.42 12.36 13.83
N MET A 256 0.04 12.03 12.63
CA MET A 256 1.17 12.67 11.96
C MET A 256 0.93 14.17 11.78
N VAL A 257 -0.21 14.56 11.19
CA VAL A 257 -0.50 15.98 10.95
C VAL A 257 -0.68 16.74 12.26
N ILE A 258 -1.35 16.19 13.28
CA ILE A 258 -1.46 16.83 14.60
C ILE A 258 -0.08 17.08 15.21
N THR A 259 0.83 16.11 15.10
CA THR A 259 2.19 16.21 15.65
C THR A 259 3.02 17.27 14.93
N MET A 260 2.87 17.36 13.60
CA MET A 260 3.71 18.22 12.74
C MET A 260 3.09 19.61 12.50
N PHE A 261 1.78 19.75 12.66
CA PHE A 261 1.02 20.97 12.39
C PHE A 261 -0.08 21.15 13.45
N PRO A 262 0.28 21.40 14.72
CA PRO A 262 -0.71 21.54 15.79
C PRO A 262 -1.73 22.66 15.50
N ASP A 263 -1.27 23.79 14.96
CA ASP A 263 -2.09 24.96 14.60
C ASP A 263 -3.20 24.65 13.57
N LYS A 264 -3.03 23.57 12.77
CA LYS A 264 -4.02 23.15 11.77
C LYS A 264 -5.28 22.54 12.39
N PHE A 265 -5.20 22.06 13.63
CA PHE A 265 -6.32 21.42 14.33
C PHE A 265 -6.92 22.27 15.46
N GLU A 266 -6.28 23.36 15.87
CA GLU A 266 -6.87 24.32 16.81
C GLU A 266 -7.95 25.21 16.15
N ASN A 267 -8.00 25.24 14.81
CA ASN A 267 -8.91 26.07 14.01
C ASN A 267 -9.97 25.26 13.22
N MET A 268 -10.11 23.96 13.48
CA MET A 268 -11.13 23.07 12.89
C MET A 268 -12.15 22.64 13.95
#